data_AF-A0A8S1LWI5-F1
#
_entry.id   AF-A0A8S1LWI5-F1
#
_cell.length_a   1.000
_cell.length_b   1.000
_cell.length_c   1.000
_cell.angle_alpha   90.00
_cell.angle_beta   90.00
_cell.angle_gamma   90.00
#
_symmetry.space_group_name_H-M   'P 1'
#
loop_
_entity.id
_entity.type
_entity.pdbx_description
1 polymer ?
#
loop_
_entity_poly.entity_id
_entity_poly.type
_entity_poly.pdbx_seq_one_letter_code
_entity_poly.pdbx_strand_id
1 'polypeptide(L)'
;MSEESQYSEHPGGWVEWFCQLPQNQYLTEVDSEFIQDPNNYGHLIKQFNLFQQALQMILSSEQPDTLDLENEKFLELYTEASDIYGLLHQAFIQTPKGLAVMRERFLNGRFGHCPRVLCEKQNTIPIGLSESLKTSRIKVFCPRCKEAYAPRKSQADFDGAYFGRSFPMLLLLTYPDIHPKYTIQLGTELFTPFQPTLYGFKVRDERQIQQSSTQLQSLQQTQQQQQIITEQTNGIIEKENHHQQEKQNAEQESKQSKKKKKNKNNK
;
A
#
# COMPACT_ATOMS: atom_id res chain seq x y z
N MET A 1 -28.93 -23.95 27.35
CA MET A 1 -29.80 -23.04 26.57
C MET A 1 -28.89 -22.43 25.52
N SER A 2 -28.98 -22.97 24.31
CA SER A 2 -28.26 -22.47 23.14
C SER A 2 -28.84 -21.11 22.77
N GLU A 3 -27.99 -20.08 22.74
CA GLU A 3 -28.32 -18.78 22.16
C GLU A 3 -28.62 -19.01 20.67
N GLU A 4 -29.90 -18.99 20.32
CA GLU A 4 -30.37 -18.93 18.95
C GLU A 4 -29.87 -17.63 18.33
N SER A 5 -28.94 -17.76 17.39
CA SER A 5 -28.57 -16.71 16.47
C SER A 5 -29.82 -16.22 15.74
N GLN A 6 -30.21 -14.96 15.97
CA GLN A 6 -31.18 -14.24 15.15
C GLN A 6 -30.62 -14.06 13.74
N TYR A 7 -30.67 -15.11 12.94
CA TYR A 7 -30.63 -15.01 11.48
C TYR A 7 -31.99 -14.51 11.01
N SER A 8 -31.98 -13.54 10.11
CA SER A 8 -33.12 -12.86 9.51
C SER A 8 -34.30 -13.79 9.17
N GLU A 9 -35.52 -13.39 9.55
CA GLU A 9 -36.79 -14.14 9.40
C GLU A 9 -37.26 -14.36 7.94
N HIS A 10 -36.42 -14.11 6.93
CA HIS A 10 -36.70 -14.40 5.54
C HIS A 10 -35.54 -15.21 4.93
N PRO A 11 -35.63 -16.55 4.87
CA PRO A 11 -34.78 -17.32 3.97
C PRO A 11 -35.21 -17.00 2.54
N GLY A 12 -34.31 -16.43 1.75
CA GLY A 12 -34.59 -15.91 0.42
C GLY A 12 -34.69 -14.39 0.36
N GLY A 13 -33.91 -13.80 -0.54
CA GLY A 13 -33.90 -12.36 -0.83
C GLY A 13 -32.76 -12.01 -1.78
N TRP A 14 -32.81 -10.81 -2.35
CA TRP A 14 -31.82 -10.38 -3.35
C TRP A 14 -30.39 -10.38 -2.77
N VAL A 15 -30.21 -9.90 -1.54
CA VAL A 15 -28.88 -9.84 -0.88
C VAL A 15 -28.25 -11.22 -0.68
N GLU A 16 -29.03 -12.17 -0.14
CA GLU A 16 -28.59 -13.55 0.08
C GLU A 16 -28.22 -14.20 -1.27
N TRP A 17 -29.14 -14.13 -2.24
CA TRP A 17 -28.93 -14.65 -3.59
C TRP A 17 -27.67 -14.06 -4.24
N PHE A 18 -27.54 -12.73 -4.20
CA PHE A 18 -26.43 -12.02 -4.83
C PHE A 18 -25.08 -12.39 -4.20
N CYS A 19 -25.01 -12.57 -2.89
CA CYS A 19 -23.78 -12.97 -2.19
C CYS A 19 -23.41 -14.44 -2.43
N GLN A 20 -24.38 -15.30 -2.75
CA GLN A 20 -24.17 -16.72 -3.06
C GLN A 20 -23.69 -16.96 -4.50
N LEU A 21 -23.78 -15.97 -5.39
CA LEU A 21 -23.30 -16.10 -6.77
C LEU A 21 -21.79 -16.43 -6.79
N PRO A 22 -21.34 -17.39 -7.62
CA PRO A 22 -19.94 -17.83 -7.67
C PRO A 22 -18.92 -16.69 -7.85
N GLN A 23 -19.30 -15.67 -8.63
CA GLN A 23 -18.48 -14.49 -8.88
C GLN A 23 -18.36 -13.55 -7.69
N ASN A 24 -19.29 -13.61 -6.73
CA ASN A 24 -19.47 -12.66 -5.62
C ASN A 24 -18.98 -13.20 -4.27
N GLN A 25 -18.27 -14.33 -4.27
CA GLN A 25 -17.80 -15.05 -3.09
C GLN A 25 -16.95 -14.28 -2.05
N TYR A 26 -16.55 -13.02 -2.30
CA TYR A 26 -15.91 -12.18 -1.29
C TYR A 26 -16.89 -11.26 -0.58
N LEU A 27 -18.06 -10.99 -1.16
CA LEU A 27 -19.10 -10.15 -0.57
C LEU A 27 -19.72 -10.88 0.60
N THR A 28 -20.08 -10.11 1.62
CA THR A 28 -20.90 -10.56 2.75
C THR A 28 -22.29 -9.94 2.69
N GLU A 29 -23.25 -10.62 3.31
CA GLU A 29 -24.60 -10.10 3.47
C GLU A 29 -24.58 -8.88 4.40
N VAL A 30 -25.12 -7.77 3.92
CA VAL A 30 -25.30 -6.53 4.67
C VAL A 30 -26.70 -6.52 5.26
N ASP A 31 -26.82 -6.13 6.53
CA ASP A 31 -28.12 -6.11 7.20
C ASP A 31 -29.08 -5.13 6.51
N SER A 32 -30.35 -5.53 6.43
CA SER A 32 -31.42 -4.69 5.89
C SER A 32 -31.54 -3.36 6.64
N GLU A 33 -31.36 -3.36 7.97
CA GLU A 33 -31.33 -2.15 8.80
C GLU A 33 -30.22 -1.17 8.37
N PHE A 34 -29.03 -1.69 8.05
CA PHE A 34 -27.92 -0.87 7.57
C PHE A 34 -28.21 -0.29 6.18
N ILE A 35 -28.80 -1.09 5.29
CA ILE A 35 -29.17 -0.67 3.92
C ILE A 35 -30.29 0.37 3.95
N GLN A 36 -31.22 0.29 4.90
CA GLN A 36 -32.37 1.20 5.01
C GLN A 36 -32.01 2.55 5.62
N ASP A 37 -30.89 2.68 6.35
CA ASP A 37 -30.48 3.94 6.97
C ASP A 37 -29.92 4.93 5.91
N PRO A 38 -30.60 6.07 5.66
CA PRO A 38 -30.16 7.06 4.68
C PRO A 38 -28.78 7.68 4.98
N ASN A 39 -28.30 7.61 6.22
CA ASN A 39 -26.96 8.09 6.56
C ASN A 39 -25.86 7.28 5.86
N ASN A 40 -26.13 6.01 5.54
CA ASN A 40 -25.16 5.11 4.91
C ASN A 40 -25.06 5.30 3.40
N TYR A 41 -26.13 5.78 2.73
CA TYR A 41 -26.18 5.91 1.26
C TYR A 41 -26.56 7.29 0.73
N GLY A 42 -26.86 8.28 1.58
CA GLY A 42 -27.38 9.58 1.13
C GLY A 42 -26.49 10.30 0.11
N HIS A 43 -25.16 10.09 0.20
CA HIS A 43 -24.16 10.61 -0.73
C HIS A 43 -24.13 9.89 -2.10
N LEU A 44 -24.73 8.71 -2.20
CA LEU A 44 -24.82 7.90 -3.41
C LEU A 44 -26.02 8.29 -4.29
N ILE A 45 -27.09 8.84 -3.71
CA ILE A 45 -28.37 9.08 -4.40
C ILE A 45 -28.19 9.84 -5.73
N LYS A 46 -27.29 10.83 -5.77
CA LYS A 46 -27.06 11.67 -6.97
C LYS A 46 -26.15 11.03 -8.02
N GLN A 47 -25.53 9.89 -7.72
CA GLN A 47 -24.60 9.20 -8.61
C GLN A 47 -25.28 8.19 -9.53
N PHE A 48 -26.55 7.85 -9.25
CA PHE A 48 -27.31 6.80 -9.92
C PHE A 48 -28.66 7.33 -10.41
N ASN A 49 -29.10 6.87 -11.57
CA ASN A 49 -30.35 7.35 -12.19
C ASN A 49 -31.58 6.64 -11.62
N LEU A 50 -31.44 5.36 -11.31
CA LEU A 50 -32.50 4.45 -10.86
C LEU A 50 -32.36 4.12 -9.38
N PHE A 51 -31.67 4.96 -8.60
CA PHE A 51 -31.29 4.69 -7.21
C PHE A 51 -32.44 4.11 -6.35
N GLN A 52 -33.62 4.71 -6.40
CA GLN A 52 -34.77 4.28 -5.59
C GLN A 52 -35.26 2.88 -6.00
N GLN A 53 -35.32 2.61 -7.30
CA GLN A 53 -35.75 1.31 -7.84
C GLN A 53 -34.70 0.24 -7.53
N ALA A 54 -33.42 0.59 -7.65
CA ALA A 54 -32.31 -0.28 -7.34
C ALA A 54 -32.27 -0.63 -5.84
N LEU A 55 -32.49 0.36 -4.96
CA LEU A 55 -32.57 0.13 -3.52
C LEU A 55 -33.77 -0.76 -3.15
N GLN A 56 -34.91 -0.58 -3.80
CA GLN A 56 -36.08 -1.45 -3.63
C GLN A 56 -35.78 -2.90 -4.06
N MET A 57 -35.05 -3.09 -5.16
CA MET A 57 -34.60 -4.42 -5.61
C MET A 57 -33.65 -5.06 -4.59
N ILE A 58 -32.68 -4.31 -4.04
CA ILE A 58 -31.75 -4.83 -3.02
C ILE A 58 -32.51 -5.29 -1.77
N LEU A 59 -33.53 -4.53 -1.35
CA LEU A 59 -34.33 -4.83 -0.16
C LEU A 59 -35.45 -5.85 -0.40
N SER A 60 -35.58 -6.38 -1.61
CA SER A 60 -36.62 -7.33 -1.97
C SER A 60 -36.32 -8.75 -1.46
N SER A 61 -37.37 -9.45 -1.03
CA SER A 61 -37.36 -10.87 -0.71
C SER A 61 -37.36 -11.78 -1.94
N GLU A 62 -37.55 -11.22 -3.14
CA GLU A 62 -37.55 -11.93 -4.41
C GLU A 62 -36.16 -11.88 -5.06
N GLN A 63 -35.79 -12.99 -5.71
CA GLN A 63 -34.59 -13.10 -6.54
C GLN A 63 -34.96 -12.91 -8.02
N PRO A 64 -34.07 -12.32 -8.84
CA PRO A 64 -34.28 -12.20 -10.28
C PRO A 64 -34.52 -13.56 -10.94
N ASP A 65 -35.48 -13.65 -11.85
CA ASP A 65 -35.69 -14.86 -12.65
C ASP A 65 -34.89 -14.85 -13.97
N THR A 66 -34.92 -15.95 -14.73
CA THR A 66 -34.18 -16.03 -15.99
C THR A 66 -34.72 -15.12 -17.09
N LEU A 67 -36.02 -14.80 -17.07
CA LEU A 67 -36.67 -13.95 -18.06
C LEU A 67 -36.33 -12.47 -17.81
N ASP A 68 -36.21 -12.08 -16.54
CA ASP A 68 -35.72 -10.78 -16.12
C ASP A 68 -34.33 -10.50 -16.70
N LEU A 69 -33.43 -11.49 -16.65
CA LEU A 69 -32.05 -11.35 -17.15
C LEU A 69 -31.96 -11.20 -18.68
N GLU A 70 -33.01 -11.53 -19.43
CA GLU A 70 -33.09 -11.30 -20.88
C GLU A 70 -33.61 -9.89 -21.24
N ASN A 71 -34.15 -9.15 -20.26
CA ASN A 71 -34.71 -7.83 -20.46
C ASN A 71 -33.65 -6.72 -20.27
N GLU A 72 -33.40 -5.94 -21.31
CA GLU A 72 -32.40 -4.87 -21.32
C GLU A 72 -32.63 -3.82 -20.20
N LYS A 73 -33.89 -3.44 -19.95
CA LYS A 73 -34.22 -2.48 -18.88
C LYS A 73 -33.96 -3.05 -17.49
N PHE A 74 -34.22 -4.34 -17.32
CA PHE A 74 -33.92 -5.03 -16.08
C PHE A 74 -32.41 -5.09 -15.86
N LEU A 75 -31.64 -5.36 -16.91
CA LEU A 75 -30.18 -5.43 -16.82
C LEU A 75 -29.55 -4.09 -16.43
N GLU A 76 -30.09 -2.96 -16.91
CA GLU A 76 -29.69 -1.62 -16.48
C GLU A 76 -29.95 -1.42 -14.97
N LEU A 77 -31.16 -1.75 -14.52
CA LEU A 77 -31.54 -1.67 -13.11
C LEU A 77 -30.67 -2.58 -12.21
N TYR A 78 -30.45 -3.81 -12.66
CA TYR A 78 -29.61 -4.81 -11.98
C TYR A 78 -28.15 -4.34 -11.86
N THR A 79 -27.64 -3.66 -12.89
CA THR A 79 -26.28 -3.10 -12.87
C THR A 79 -26.17 -1.99 -11.81
N GLU A 80 -27.12 -1.07 -11.75
CA GLU A 80 -27.12 -0.04 -10.70
C GLU A 80 -27.31 -0.65 -9.30
N ALA A 81 -28.21 -1.63 -9.14
CA ALA A 81 -28.40 -2.34 -7.88
C ALA A 81 -27.12 -3.04 -7.40
N SER A 82 -26.39 -3.69 -8.31
CA SER A 82 -25.11 -4.32 -8.01
C SER A 82 -24.07 -3.31 -7.54
N ASP A 83 -23.95 -2.16 -8.23
CA ASP A 83 -23.02 -1.10 -7.87
C ASP A 83 -23.38 -0.44 -6.52
N ILE A 84 -24.66 -0.14 -6.29
CA ILE A 84 -25.15 0.43 -5.04
C ILE A 84 -24.91 -0.52 -3.87
N TYR A 85 -25.25 -1.80 -4.02
CA TYR A 85 -24.99 -2.81 -2.99
C TYR A 85 -23.50 -2.93 -2.70
N GLY A 86 -22.66 -2.91 -3.74
CA GLY A 86 -21.22 -2.94 -3.59
C GLY A 86 -20.66 -1.76 -2.78
N LEU A 87 -21.14 -0.54 -3.03
CA LEU A 87 -20.74 0.64 -2.24
C LEU A 87 -21.27 0.60 -0.80
N LEU A 88 -22.50 0.12 -0.59
CA LEU A 88 -23.03 -0.14 0.75
C LEU A 88 -22.20 -1.19 1.50
N HIS A 89 -21.78 -2.26 0.81
CA HIS A 89 -20.89 -3.27 1.34
C HIS A 89 -19.54 -2.67 1.76
N GLN A 90 -18.94 -1.79 0.96
CA GLN A 90 -17.70 -1.08 1.30
C GLN A 90 -17.83 -0.27 2.59
N ALA A 91 -18.97 0.40 2.81
CA ALA A 91 -19.25 1.10 4.06
C ALA A 91 -19.49 0.12 5.23
N PHE A 92 -20.26 -0.93 5.00
CA PHE A 92 -20.62 -1.92 6.03
C PHE A 92 -19.40 -2.66 6.59
N ILE A 93 -18.47 -3.11 5.74
CA ILE A 93 -17.28 -3.86 6.17
C ILE A 93 -16.27 -3.03 6.99
N GLN A 94 -16.52 -1.72 7.14
CA GLN A 94 -15.74 -0.83 8.02
C GLN A 94 -16.40 -0.65 9.40
N THR A 95 -17.65 -1.08 9.58
CA THR A 95 -18.33 -1.09 10.87
C THR A 95 -17.80 -2.21 11.77
N PRO A 96 -17.97 -2.14 13.11
CA PRO A 96 -17.58 -3.23 14.01
C PRO A 96 -18.23 -4.57 13.66
N LYS A 97 -19.51 -4.57 13.25
CA LYS A 97 -20.23 -5.78 12.85
C LYS A 97 -19.67 -6.36 11.55
N GLY A 98 -19.52 -5.53 10.51
CA GLY A 98 -18.96 -5.96 9.23
C GLY A 98 -17.51 -6.46 9.36
N LEU A 99 -16.68 -5.79 10.17
CA LEU A 99 -15.31 -6.23 10.46
C LEU A 99 -15.28 -7.62 11.14
N ALA A 100 -16.18 -7.89 12.08
CA ALA A 100 -16.27 -9.18 12.75
C ALA A 100 -16.63 -10.32 11.78
N VAL A 101 -17.63 -10.10 10.92
CA VAL A 101 -18.03 -11.07 9.88
C VAL A 101 -16.88 -11.33 8.90
N MET A 102 -16.20 -10.28 8.46
CA MET A 102 -15.09 -10.41 7.53
C MET A 102 -13.86 -11.07 8.17
N ARG A 103 -13.60 -10.85 9.46
CA ARG A 103 -12.56 -11.56 10.22
C ARG A 103 -12.81 -13.08 10.21
N GLU A 104 -14.03 -13.51 10.49
CA GLU A 104 -14.36 -14.94 10.48
C GLU A 104 -14.12 -15.56 9.10
N ARG A 105 -14.56 -14.89 8.04
CA ARG A 105 -14.31 -15.33 6.66
C ARG A 105 -12.84 -15.39 6.31
N PHE A 106 -12.05 -14.43 6.78
CA PHE A 106 -10.60 -14.41 6.62
C PHE A 106 -9.95 -15.62 7.31
N LEU A 107 -10.32 -15.91 8.56
CA LEU A 107 -9.79 -17.04 9.33
C LEU A 107 -10.12 -18.38 8.65
N ASN A 108 -11.33 -18.49 8.06
CA ASN A 108 -11.78 -19.65 7.30
C ASN A 108 -11.19 -19.74 5.87
N GLY A 109 -10.27 -18.85 5.49
CA GLY A 109 -9.61 -18.88 4.18
C GLY A 109 -10.55 -18.61 2.98
N ARG A 110 -11.72 -17.99 3.21
CA ARG A 110 -12.73 -17.76 2.17
C ARG A 110 -12.26 -16.82 1.05
N PHE A 111 -11.29 -15.97 1.35
CA PHE A 111 -10.71 -15.02 0.39
C PHE A 111 -9.53 -15.58 -0.38
N GLY A 112 -9.24 -16.88 -0.22
CA GLY A 112 -8.12 -17.55 -0.85
C GLY A 112 -6.79 -17.30 -0.15
N HIS A 113 -5.72 -17.66 -0.86
CA HIS A 113 -4.38 -17.71 -0.30
C HIS A 113 -3.39 -17.00 -1.23
N CYS A 114 -2.31 -16.48 -0.65
CA CYS A 114 -1.26 -15.79 -1.37
C CYS A 114 -0.65 -16.70 -2.46
N PRO A 115 -0.50 -16.21 -3.70
CA PRO A 115 0.10 -17.00 -4.78
C PRO A 115 1.61 -17.19 -4.61
N ARG A 116 2.25 -16.38 -3.76
CA ARG A 116 3.68 -16.48 -3.50
C ARG A 116 3.98 -17.73 -2.68
N VAL A 117 4.82 -18.62 -3.24
CA VAL A 117 5.20 -19.89 -2.61
C VAL A 117 5.76 -19.71 -1.20
N LEU A 118 6.64 -18.71 -1.02
CA LEU A 118 7.30 -18.40 0.26
C LEU A 118 6.36 -17.74 1.29
N CYS A 119 5.10 -17.47 0.94
CA CYS A 119 4.09 -17.08 1.92
C CYS A 119 3.35 -18.27 2.52
N GLU A 120 3.68 -19.52 2.12
CA GLU A 120 3.18 -20.77 2.69
C GLU A 120 1.65 -20.80 2.83
N LYS A 121 0.95 -20.44 1.75
CA LYS A 121 -0.51 -20.37 1.71
C LYS A 121 -1.12 -19.42 2.76
N GLN A 122 -0.48 -18.29 3.05
CA GLN A 122 -1.09 -17.23 3.86
C GLN A 122 -2.48 -16.82 3.33
N ASN A 123 -3.50 -16.80 4.19
CA ASN A 123 -4.83 -16.26 3.86
C ASN A 123 -4.72 -14.80 3.40
N THR A 124 -5.46 -14.45 2.35
CA THR A 124 -5.49 -13.10 1.79
C THR A 124 -6.74 -12.33 2.20
N ILE A 125 -6.75 -11.01 1.98
CA ILE A 125 -7.88 -10.12 2.29
C ILE A 125 -8.28 -9.39 0.98
N PRO A 126 -9.56 -9.30 0.60
CA PRO A 126 -9.96 -8.56 -0.60
C PRO A 126 -9.61 -7.07 -0.47
N ILE A 127 -9.21 -6.44 -1.57
CA ILE A 127 -8.81 -5.02 -1.60
C ILE A 127 -9.18 -4.37 -2.93
N GLY A 128 -9.76 -3.18 -2.86
CA GLY A 128 -9.91 -2.26 -3.98
C GLY A 128 -8.66 -1.42 -4.18
N LEU A 129 -8.29 -1.13 -5.43
CA LEU A 129 -7.20 -0.18 -5.72
C LEU A 129 -7.69 1.27 -5.94
N SER A 130 -9.01 1.45 -5.99
CA SER A 130 -9.70 2.72 -6.17
C SER A 130 -10.95 2.75 -5.30
N GLU A 131 -11.39 3.93 -4.89
CA GLU A 131 -12.71 4.16 -4.28
C GLU A 131 -13.78 4.48 -5.35
N SER A 132 -13.37 4.75 -6.59
CA SER A 132 -14.28 5.05 -7.70
C SER A 132 -14.64 3.78 -8.46
N LEU A 133 -15.93 3.62 -8.73
CA LEU A 133 -16.46 2.54 -9.58
C LEU A 133 -15.79 2.54 -10.96
N LYS A 134 -15.81 1.37 -11.60
CA LYS A 134 -15.36 1.07 -12.96
C LYS A 134 -13.88 1.39 -13.21
N THR A 135 -13.09 1.57 -12.14
CA THR A 135 -11.67 1.93 -12.24
C THR A 135 -10.77 0.70 -12.21
N SER A 136 -11.02 -0.24 -11.29
CA SER A 136 -10.19 -1.43 -11.12
C SER A 136 -10.99 -2.56 -10.52
N ARG A 137 -10.78 -3.76 -11.05
CA ARG A 137 -11.38 -4.99 -10.51
C ARG A 137 -10.73 -5.37 -9.19
N ILE A 138 -11.48 -6.07 -8.36
CA ILE A 138 -11.04 -6.53 -7.05
C ILE A 138 -9.68 -7.24 -7.08
N LYS A 139 -8.85 -6.97 -6.08
CA LYS A 139 -7.57 -7.64 -5.82
C LYS A 139 -7.62 -8.36 -4.48
N VAL A 140 -6.59 -9.16 -4.19
CA VAL A 140 -6.39 -9.76 -2.88
C VAL A 140 -5.04 -9.35 -2.30
N PHE A 141 -5.05 -8.81 -1.09
CA PHE A 141 -3.90 -8.38 -0.32
C PHE A 141 -3.38 -9.52 0.56
N CYS A 142 -2.08 -9.75 0.55
CA CYS A 142 -1.44 -10.70 1.47
C CYS A 142 -0.82 -9.97 2.66
N PRO A 143 -1.23 -10.24 3.90
CA PRO A 143 -0.67 -9.57 5.09
C PRO A 143 0.77 -10.01 5.41
N ARG A 144 1.24 -11.14 4.84
CA ARG A 144 2.60 -11.66 5.07
C ARG A 144 3.64 -10.94 4.21
N CYS A 145 3.47 -10.94 2.87
CA CYS A 145 4.38 -10.22 1.96
C CYS A 145 4.02 -8.75 1.72
N LYS A 146 2.84 -8.30 2.15
CA LYS A 146 2.35 -6.92 2.01
C LYS A 146 2.19 -6.48 0.54
N GLU A 147 1.78 -7.40 -0.31
CA GLU A 147 1.54 -7.16 -1.73
C GLU A 147 0.10 -7.51 -2.11
N ALA A 148 -0.39 -6.88 -3.18
CA ALA A 148 -1.70 -7.15 -3.77
C ALA A 148 -1.55 -8.01 -5.05
N TYR A 149 -2.46 -8.95 -5.22
CA TYR A 149 -2.45 -9.91 -6.32
C TYR A 149 -3.78 -9.93 -7.06
N ALA A 150 -3.74 -10.35 -8.32
CA ALA A 150 -4.95 -10.73 -9.02
C ALA A 150 -5.53 -12.01 -8.39
N PRO A 151 -6.83 -12.04 -8.07
CA PRO A 151 -7.53 -13.25 -7.66
C PRO A 151 -7.54 -14.29 -8.78
N ARG A 152 -7.80 -15.55 -8.43
CA ARG A 152 -7.91 -16.63 -9.42
C ARG A 152 -9.10 -16.39 -10.35
N LYS A 153 -9.00 -16.81 -11.62
CA LYS A 153 -9.90 -16.42 -12.73
C LYS A 153 -11.40 -16.72 -12.53
N SER A 154 -11.79 -17.51 -11.52
CA SER A 154 -13.19 -17.83 -11.20
C SER A 154 -13.80 -17.01 -10.06
N GLN A 155 -13.03 -16.12 -9.42
CA GLN A 155 -13.33 -15.64 -8.06
C GLN A 155 -13.60 -14.13 -7.96
N ALA A 156 -13.69 -13.40 -9.08
CA ALA A 156 -13.51 -11.94 -9.03
C ALA A 156 -13.99 -11.18 -10.26
N ASP A 157 -15.25 -11.36 -10.67
CA ASP A 157 -15.80 -10.58 -11.78
C ASP A 157 -16.46 -9.24 -11.39
N PHE A 158 -16.15 -8.67 -10.21
CA PHE A 158 -16.77 -7.42 -9.72
C PHE A 158 -15.76 -6.31 -9.39
N ASP A 159 -16.28 -5.12 -9.09
CA ASP A 159 -15.51 -3.90 -8.88
C ASP A 159 -14.74 -3.91 -7.56
N GLY A 160 -13.50 -3.39 -7.57
CA GLY A 160 -12.70 -3.26 -6.36
C GLY A 160 -13.22 -2.19 -5.39
N ALA A 161 -13.95 -1.19 -5.88
CA ALA A 161 -14.53 -0.13 -5.05
C ALA A 161 -15.48 -0.68 -3.98
N TYR A 162 -16.03 -1.88 -4.16
CA TYR A 162 -16.92 -2.53 -3.18
C TYR A 162 -16.20 -2.94 -1.88
N PHE A 163 -14.88 -2.85 -1.85
CA PHE A 163 -14.04 -3.12 -0.67
C PHE A 163 -13.21 -1.91 -0.27
N GLY A 164 -12.90 -1.02 -1.21
CA GLY A 164 -12.04 0.14 -0.97
C GLY A 164 -10.57 -0.24 -0.70
N ARG A 165 -9.74 0.79 -0.54
CA ARG A 165 -8.28 0.65 -0.37
C ARG A 165 -7.87 0.40 1.08
N SER A 166 -8.68 0.86 2.02
CA SER A 166 -8.39 0.89 3.45
C SER A 166 -8.75 -0.40 4.18
N PHE A 167 -9.71 -1.17 3.67
CA PHE A 167 -10.32 -2.29 4.39
C PHE A 167 -9.30 -3.31 4.95
N PRO A 168 -8.29 -3.81 4.20
CA PRO A 168 -7.33 -4.76 4.77
C PRO A 168 -6.52 -4.19 5.94
N MET A 169 -6.17 -2.90 5.86
CA MET A 169 -5.41 -2.25 6.92
C MET A 169 -6.27 -2.05 8.17
N LEU A 170 -7.51 -1.63 7.97
CA LEU A 170 -8.48 -1.47 9.06
C LEU A 170 -8.73 -2.80 9.79
N LEU A 171 -8.93 -3.89 9.04
CA LEU A 171 -9.16 -5.22 9.61
C LEU A 171 -7.98 -5.68 10.48
N LEU A 172 -6.74 -5.53 9.98
CA LEU A 172 -5.53 -5.93 10.70
C LEU A 172 -5.19 -5.03 11.90
N LEU A 173 -5.54 -3.74 11.83
CA LEU A 173 -5.40 -2.82 12.96
C LEU A 173 -6.40 -3.13 14.07
N THR A 174 -7.64 -3.49 13.69
CA THR A 174 -8.71 -3.83 14.63
C THR A 174 -8.48 -5.18 15.30
N TYR A 175 -7.94 -6.15 14.55
CA TYR A 175 -7.66 -7.50 15.04
C TYR A 175 -6.17 -7.84 14.90
N PRO A 176 -5.30 -7.40 15.83
CA PRO A 176 -3.88 -7.71 15.75
C PRO A 176 -3.60 -9.22 15.80
N ASP A 177 -4.45 -10.01 16.45
CA ASP A 177 -4.30 -11.47 16.61
C ASP A 177 -4.30 -12.25 15.30
N ILE A 178 -4.93 -11.72 14.24
CA ILE A 178 -4.96 -12.38 12.92
C ILE A 178 -3.78 -11.98 12.03
N HIS A 179 -2.98 -11.00 12.44
CA HIS A 179 -1.86 -10.52 11.66
C HIS A 179 -0.68 -11.52 11.72
N PRO A 180 -0.01 -11.84 10.59
CA PRO A 180 1.04 -12.86 10.53
C PRO A 180 2.16 -12.69 11.56
N LYS A 181 2.53 -11.45 11.90
CA LYS A 181 3.49 -11.10 12.97
C LYS A 181 3.22 -11.81 14.30
N TYR A 182 1.96 -12.09 14.62
CA TYR A 182 1.55 -12.71 15.88
C TYR A 182 1.11 -14.17 15.72
N THR A 183 0.90 -14.65 14.49
CA THR A 183 0.46 -16.03 14.22
C THR A 183 1.58 -16.96 13.76
N ILE A 184 2.65 -16.43 13.17
CA ILE A 184 3.82 -17.23 12.78
C ILE A 184 4.74 -17.48 13.97
N GLN A 185 5.50 -18.58 13.90
CA GLN A 185 6.49 -18.92 14.92
C GLN A 185 7.49 -17.78 15.15
N LEU A 186 7.84 -17.55 16.42
CA LEU A 186 8.80 -16.52 16.81
C LEU A 186 10.15 -16.78 16.12
N GLY A 187 10.64 -15.79 15.39
CA GLY A 187 11.89 -15.89 14.61
C GLY A 187 11.69 -16.14 13.10
N THR A 188 10.47 -16.43 12.65
CA THR A 188 10.16 -16.54 11.21
C THR A 188 10.09 -15.16 10.57
N GLU A 189 10.82 -14.96 9.47
CA GLU A 189 10.72 -13.74 8.68
C GLU A 189 9.34 -13.61 8.03
N LEU A 190 8.74 -12.42 8.13
CA LEU A 190 7.46 -12.12 7.47
C LEU A 190 7.59 -12.14 5.94
N PHE A 191 8.72 -11.70 5.42
CA PHE A 191 8.99 -11.67 3.99
C PHE A 191 10.37 -12.27 3.72
N THR A 192 10.39 -13.44 3.10
CA THR A 192 11.63 -14.07 2.63
C THR A 192 11.71 -13.93 1.11
N PRO A 193 12.63 -13.15 0.53
CA PRO A 193 12.78 -13.03 -0.91
C PRO A 193 13.17 -14.37 -1.55
N PHE A 194 12.74 -14.61 -2.78
CA PHE A 194 13.18 -15.78 -3.51
C PHE A 194 14.67 -15.65 -3.84
N GLN A 195 15.46 -16.65 -3.46
CA GLN A 195 16.89 -16.71 -3.75
C GLN A 195 17.14 -17.63 -4.95
N PRO A 196 17.36 -17.09 -6.16
CA PRO A 196 17.72 -17.91 -7.30
C PRO A 196 19.10 -18.55 -7.10
N THR A 197 19.21 -19.82 -7.47
CA THR A 197 20.47 -20.58 -7.45
C THR A 197 20.71 -21.26 -8.79
N LEU A 198 21.95 -21.25 -9.25
CA LEU A 198 22.41 -21.99 -10.43
C LEU A 198 23.55 -22.93 -9.98
N TYR A 199 23.37 -24.24 -10.19
CA TYR A 199 24.30 -25.28 -9.71
C TYR A 199 24.66 -25.19 -8.21
N GLY A 200 23.70 -24.78 -7.37
CA GLY A 200 23.92 -24.61 -5.92
C GLY A 200 24.56 -23.28 -5.53
N PHE A 201 24.97 -22.44 -6.48
CA PHE A 201 25.50 -21.12 -6.21
C PHE A 201 24.41 -20.05 -6.32
N LYS A 202 24.37 -19.13 -5.36
CA LYS A 202 23.45 -17.99 -5.39
C LYS A 202 23.74 -17.13 -6.62
N VAL A 203 22.73 -16.92 -7.45
CA VAL A 203 22.83 -15.98 -8.57
C VAL A 203 22.76 -14.56 -8.00
N ARG A 204 23.77 -13.74 -8.30
CA ARG A 204 23.82 -12.34 -7.87
C ARG A 204 22.78 -11.54 -8.66
N ASP A 205 21.98 -10.73 -7.96
CA ASP A 205 20.96 -9.87 -8.59
C ASP A 205 21.68 -8.76 -9.39
N GLU A 206 21.35 -8.60 -10.68
CA GLU A 206 21.90 -7.55 -11.54
C GLU A 206 21.70 -6.14 -10.96
N ARG A 207 20.62 -5.91 -10.21
CA ARG A 207 20.38 -4.62 -9.54
C ARG A 207 21.39 -4.35 -8.44
N GLN A 208 21.86 -5.39 -7.74
CA GLN A 208 22.92 -5.25 -6.75
C GLN A 208 24.28 -5.00 -7.42
N ILE A 209 24.50 -5.52 -8.63
CA ILE A 209 25.70 -5.23 -9.43
C ILE A 209 25.73 -3.75 -9.83
N GLN A 210 24.60 -3.17 -10.25
CA GLN A 210 24.52 -1.75 -10.61
C GLN A 210 24.64 -0.81 -9.41
N GLN A 211 24.02 -1.14 -8.27
CA GLN A 211 24.12 -0.32 -7.06
C GLN A 211 25.53 -0.32 -6.48
N SER A 212 26.19 -1.48 -6.44
CA SER A 212 27.58 -1.58 -5.96
C SER A 212 28.57 -0.86 -6.86
N SER A 213 28.40 -0.92 -8.19
CA SER A 213 29.25 -0.18 -9.13
C SER A 213 29.06 1.34 -9.02
N THR A 214 27.83 1.80 -8.81
CA THR A 214 27.52 3.23 -8.62
C THR A 214 28.07 3.76 -7.29
N GLN A 215 27.97 2.98 -6.21
CA GLN A 215 28.59 3.31 -4.92
C GLN A 215 30.11 3.39 -5.02
N LEU A 216 30.76 2.42 -5.67
CA LEU A 216 32.21 2.44 -5.92
C LEU A 216 32.64 3.67 -6.70
N GLN A 217 31.90 4.06 -7.74
CA GLN A 217 32.18 5.28 -8.51
C GLN A 217 32.01 6.55 -7.66
N SER A 218 30.97 6.63 -6.84
CA SER A 218 30.74 7.79 -5.95
C SER A 218 31.85 7.94 -4.90
N LEU A 219 32.35 6.83 -4.36
CA LEU A 219 33.46 6.82 -3.40
C LEU A 219 34.77 7.27 -4.07
N GLN A 220 35.04 6.82 -5.29
CA GLN A 220 36.22 7.23 -6.07
C GLN A 220 36.17 8.73 -6.41
N GLN A 221 35.00 9.25 -6.81
CA GLN A 221 34.82 10.68 -7.06
C GLN A 221 35.01 11.52 -5.79
N THR A 222 34.49 11.05 -4.65
CA THR A 222 34.65 11.73 -3.36
C THR A 222 36.13 11.79 -2.95
N GLN A 223 36.87 10.70 -3.14
CA GLN A 223 38.31 10.67 -2.86
C GLN A 223 39.11 11.61 -3.77
N GLN A 224 38.80 11.64 -5.08
CA GLN A 224 39.43 12.60 -5.99
C GLN A 224 39.13 14.05 -5.61
N GLN A 225 37.88 14.35 -5.24
CA GLN A 225 37.50 15.70 -4.84
C GLN A 225 38.22 16.13 -3.55
N GLN A 226 38.39 15.23 -2.59
CA GLN A 226 39.17 15.50 -1.38
C GLN A 226 40.66 15.72 -1.67
N GLN A 227 41.26 14.99 -2.61
CA GLN A 227 42.64 15.22 -3.04
C GLN A 227 42.80 16.61 -3.65
N ILE A 228 41.91 17.01 -4.56
CA ILE A 228 41.94 18.34 -5.20
C ILE A 228 41.82 19.45 -4.14
N ILE A 229 40.89 19.32 -3.19
CA ILE A 229 40.73 20.31 -2.10
C ILE A 229 42.00 20.39 -1.26
N THR A 230 42.64 19.25 -0.97
CA THR A 230 43.87 19.20 -0.17
C THR A 230 45.01 19.91 -0.91
N GLU A 231 45.19 19.67 -2.20
CA GLU A 231 46.21 20.34 -3.03
C GLU A 231 45.98 21.85 -3.12
N GLN A 232 44.72 22.28 -3.30
CA GLN A 232 44.38 23.70 -3.33
C GLN A 232 44.64 24.38 -1.99
N THR A 233 44.29 23.72 -0.88
CA THR A 233 44.50 24.24 0.47
C THR A 233 46.00 24.38 0.77
N ASN A 234 46.81 23.38 0.42
CA ASN A 234 48.26 23.45 0.55
C ASN A 234 48.85 24.60 -0.29
N GLY A 235 48.38 24.78 -1.53
CA GLY A 235 48.81 25.89 -2.38
C GLY A 235 48.44 27.28 -1.84
N ILE A 236 47.33 27.41 -1.10
CA ILE A 236 46.96 28.66 -0.41
C ILE A 236 47.88 28.89 0.78
N ILE A 237 48.12 27.86 1.61
CA ILE A 237 49.01 27.93 2.77
C ILE A 237 50.43 28.31 2.34
N GLU A 238 50.96 27.74 1.25
CA GLU A 238 52.26 28.10 0.70
C GLU A 238 52.34 29.57 0.27
N LYS A 239 51.30 30.09 -0.38
CA LYS A 239 51.22 31.51 -0.77
C LYS A 239 51.13 32.44 0.44
N GLU A 240 50.36 32.08 1.46
CA GLU A 240 50.27 32.86 2.69
C GLU A 240 51.60 32.88 3.46
N ASN A 241 52.29 31.74 3.53
CA ASN A 241 53.62 31.65 4.13
C ASN A 241 54.64 32.50 3.37
N HIS A 242 54.64 32.44 2.04
CA HIS A 242 55.51 33.28 1.20
C HIS A 242 55.24 34.78 1.44
N HIS A 243 53.97 35.18 1.48
CA HIS A 243 53.59 36.57 1.70
C HIS A 243 53.94 37.07 3.12
N GLN A 244 53.82 36.22 4.15
CA GLN A 244 54.28 36.55 5.50
C GLN A 244 55.80 36.71 5.56
N GLN A 245 56.55 35.86 4.85
CA GLN A 245 58.00 35.93 4.81
C GLN A 245 58.49 37.20 4.09
N GLU A 246 57.83 37.60 3.00
CA GLU A 246 58.07 38.90 2.35
C GLU A 246 57.82 40.09 3.28
N LYS A 247 56.72 40.08 4.05
CA LYS A 247 56.43 41.13 5.04
C LYS A 247 57.49 41.21 6.13
N GLN A 248 57.95 40.07 6.64
CA GLN A 248 59.01 40.01 7.65
C GLN A 248 60.34 40.55 7.11
N ASN A 249 60.69 40.21 5.87
CA ASN A 249 61.90 40.71 5.22
C ASN A 249 61.83 42.23 5.01
N ALA A 250 60.70 42.76 4.51
CA ALA A 250 60.49 44.20 4.33
C ALA A 250 60.55 44.98 5.67
N GLU A 251 60.02 44.42 6.76
CA GLU A 251 60.15 45.01 8.10
C GLU A 251 61.60 45.04 8.60
N GLN A 252 62.38 43.99 8.33
CA GLN A 252 63.79 43.95 8.70
C GLN A 252 64.62 44.98 7.92
N GLU A 253 64.36 45.17 6.63
CA GLU A 253 64.99 46.20 5.79
C GLU A 253 64.63 47.63 6.24
N SER A 254 63.36 47.85 6.63
CA SER A 254 62.88 49.10 7.25
C SER A 254 63.61 49.40 8.56
N LYS A 255 63.82 48.39 9.41
CA LYS A 255 64.56 48.54 10.68
C LYS A 255 66.06 48.83 10.44
N GLN A 256 66.68 48.22 9.43
CA GLN A 256 68.09 48.48 9.07
C GLN A 256 68.29 49.88 8.46
N SER A 257 67.38 50.35 7.60
CA SER A 257 67.43 51.69 7.02
C SER A 257 67.20 52.80 8.06
N LYS A 258 66.32 52.59 9.04
CA LYS A 258 66.16 53.48 10.20
C LYS A 258 67.41 53.53 11.10
N LYS A 259 68.11 52.41 11.31
CA LYS A 259 69.42 52.38 12.01
C LYS A 259 70.50 53.15 11.23
N LYS A 260 70.56 53.01 9.91
CA LYS A 260 71.52 53.77 9.06
C LYS A 260 71.24 55.29 9.07
N LYS A 261 69.97 55.73 9.13
CA LYS A 261 69.60 57.15 9.26
C LYS A 261 69.94 57.72 10.65
N LYS A 262 69.75 56.96 11.74
CA LYS A 262 70.18 57.37 13.09
C LYS A 262 71.70 57.52 13.20
N ASN A 263 72.49 56.68 12.54
CA ASN A 263 73.95 56.78 12.54
C ASN A 263 74.50 57.92 11.67
N LYS A 264 73.73 58.47 10.73
CA LYS A 264 74.11 59.64 9.93
C LYS A 264 73.81 60.98 10.60
N ASN A 265 72.89 61.02 11.56
CA ASN A 265 72.56 62.24 12.31
C ASN A 265 73.41 62.42 13.59
N ASN A 266 74.33 61.48 13.87
CA ASN A 266 75.24 61.52 15.03
C ASN A 266 76.72 61.71 14.61
N LYS A 267 76.96 62.34 13.45
CA LYS A 267 78.28 62.77 12.98
C LYS A 267 78.23 64.19 12.48
#